data_AF-A0A5U6FNY2-F1
#
_entry.id   AF-A0A5U6FNY2-F1
#
_cell.length_a   1.000
_cell.length_b   1.000
_cell.length_c   1.000
_cell.angle_alpha   90.00
_cell.angle_beta   90.00
_cell.angle_gamma   90.00
#
_symmetry.space_group_name_H-M   'P 1'
#
loop_
_entity.id
_entity.type
_entity.pdbx_description
1 polymer ?
#
loop_
_entity_poly.entity_id
_entity_poly.type
_entity_poly.pdbx_seq_one_letter_code
_entity_poly.pdbx_strand_id
1 'polypeptide(L)' 'MKVKALEGDTVDSLCFRYYGTTQGVTEKVLDANPGLCQQVFLDAGQEVE' A
#
# COMPACT_ATOMS: atom_id res chain seq x y z
N MET A 1 5.39 -2.31 9.72
CA MET A 1 4.22 -2.78 10.52
C MET A 1 3.17 -3.23 9.52
N LYS A 2 2.47 -4.35 9.69
CA LYS A 2 1.70 -4.92 8.58
C LYS A 2 0.25 -4.45 8.52
N VAL A 3 -0.15 -3.90 7.38
CA VAL A 3 -1.53 -3.48 7.08
C VAL A 3 -2.11 -4.42 6.03
N LYS A 4 -3.36 -4.84 6.22
CA LYS A 4 -4.09 -5.65 5.22
C LYS A 4 -4.81 -4.74 4.23
N ALA A 5 -4.62 -5.02 2.95
CA ALA A 5 -5.37 -4.40 1.87
C ALA A 5 -6.83 -4.86 1.88
N LEU A 6 -7.72 -3.94 1.53
CA LEU A 6 -9.12 -4.23 1.22
C LEU A 6 -9.27 -4.48 -0.27
N GLU A 7 -10.41 -5.06 -0.67
CA GLU A 7 -10.71 -5.24 -2.09
C GLU A 7 -10.71 -3.89 -2.83
N GLY A 8 -9.99 -3.84 -3.95
CA GLY A 8 -9.86 -2.63 -4.77
C GLY A 8 -8.88 -1.59 -4.24
N ASP A 9 -8.16 -1.85 -3.14
CA ASP A 9 -7.11 -0.95 -2.67
C ASP A 9 -5.99 -0.82 -3.71
N THR A 10 -5.43 0.39 -3.81
CA THR A 10 -4.11 0.65 -4.38
C THR A 10 -3.14 0.96 -3.23
N VAL A 11 -1.84 1.05 -3.51
CA VAL A 11 -0.85 1.47 -2.50
C VAL A 11 -1.18 2.86 -1.96
N ASP A 12 -1.53 3.82 -2.81
CA ASP A 12 -1.93 5.16 -2.38
C ASP A 12 -3.19 5.18 -1.52
N SER A 13 -4.23 4.43 -1.90
CA SER A 13 -5.47 4.33 -1.12
C SER A 13 -5.22 3.70 0.26
N LEU A 14 -4.39 2.65 0.31
CA LEU A 14 -3.98 2.02 1.57
C LEU A 14 -3.18 3.00 2.44
N CYS A 15 -2.22 3.72 1.84
CA CYS A 15 -1.41 4.71 2.54
C CYS A 15 -2.28 5.85 3.10
N PHE A 16 -3.19 6.39 2.30
CA PHE A 16 -4.10 7.44 2.76
C PHE A 16 -5.04 6.96 3.87
N ARG A 17 -5.60 5.75 3.75
CA ARG A 17 -6.51 5.18 4.75
C ARG A 17 -5.81 4.91 6.09
N TYR A 18 -4.56 4.43 6.05
CA TYR A 18 -3.84 4.05 7.25
C TYR A 18 -3.04 5.20 7.87
N TYR A 19 -2.31 5.96 7.04
CA TYR A 19 -1.42 7.03 7.49
C TYR A 19 -2.02 8.44 7.36
N GLY A 20 -3.16 8.60 6.68
CA GLY A 20 -3.82 9.89 6.45
C GLY A 20 -3.17 10.77 5.37
N THR A 21 -2.10 10.29 4.74
CA THR A 21 -1.36 10.99 3.68
C THR A 21 -0.67 9.99 2.75
N THR A 22 -0.40 10.40 1.52
CA THR A 22 0.42 9.66 0.56
C THR A 22 1.82 10.25 0.42
N GLN A 23 1.96 11.57 0.59
CA GLN A 23 3.23 12.27 0.36
C GLN A 23 4.33 11.78 1.31
N GLY A 24 5.42 11.25 0.73
CA GLY A 24 6.57 10.75 1.48
C GLY A 24 6.32 9.44 2.23
N VAL A 25 5.13 8.86 2.10
CA VAL A 25 4.73 7.58 2.71
C VAL A 25 4.60 6.51 1.64
N THR A 26 3.92 6.80 0.53
CA THR A 26 3.77 5.85 -0.59
C THR A 26 5.14 5.37 -1.07
N GLU A 27 6.12 6.27 -1.22
CA GLU A 27 7.46 5.95 -1.67
C GLU A 27 8.19 5.01 -0.71
N LYS A 28 8.04 5.25 0.61
CA LYS A 28 8.63 4.38 1.64
C LYS A 28 8.00 2.99 1.64
N VAL A 29 6.69 2.91 1.42
CA VAL A 29 5.96 1.64 1.32
C VAL A 29 6.40 0.88 0.07
N LEU A 30 6.57 1.55 -1.07
CA LEU A 30 7.07 0.92 -2.30
C LEU A 30 8.53 0.46 -2.16
N ASP A 31 9.39 1.24 -1.50
CA ASP A 31 10.77 0.87 -1.22
C ASP A 31 10.85 -0.38 -0.32
N ALA A 32 9.98 -0.48 0.68
CA ALA A 32 9.89 -1.65 1.56
C ALA A 32 9.26 -2.88 0.86
N ASN A 33 8.42 -2.65 -0.16
CA ASN A 33 7.64 -3.67 -0.84
C ASN A 33 7.80 -3.56 -2.37
N PRO A 34 8.98 -3.82 -2.95
CA PRO A 34 9.28 -3.54 -4.37
C PRO A 34 8.42 -4.33 -5.37
N GLY A 35 7.79 -5.44 -4.94
CA GLY A 35 6.85 -6.19 -5.77
C GLY A 35 5.56 -5.43 -6.08
N LEU A 36 5.18 -4.44 -5.24
CA LEU A 36 3.94 -3.69 -5.41
C LEU A 36 3.96 -2.81 -6.67
N CYS A 37 5.14 -2.37 -7.13
CA CYS A 37 5.28 -1.56 -8.34
C CYS A 37 4.83 -2.28 -9.63
N GLN A 38 4.63 -3.60 -9.59
CA GLN A 38 4.24 -4.41 -10.75
C GLN A 38 2.72 -4.51 -10.91
N GLN A 39 1.95 -3.95 -9.99
CA GLN A 39 0.49 -4.02 -9.96
C GLN A 39 -0.10 -2.69 -9.50
N VAL A 40 -1.30 -2.37 -9.99
CA VAL A 40 -2.01 -1.15 -9.57
C VAL A 40 -2.91 -1.45 -8.37
N PHE A 41 -3.59 -2.60 -8.41
CA PHE A 41 -4.49 -3.04 -7.35
C PHE A 41 -3.82 -4.09 -6.47
N LEU A 42 -4.11 -4.03 -5.18
CA LEU A 42 -3.70 -5.01 -4.19
C LEU A 42 -4.76 -6.10 -4.08
N ASP A 43 -4.31 -7.32 -3.80
CA ASP A 43 -5.23 -8.41 -3.51
C ASP A 43 -5.89 -8.19 -2.14
N ALA A 44 -7.17 -8.51 -2.03
CA ALA A 44 -7.88 -8.41 -0.75
C ALA A 44 -7.19 -9.29 0.31
N GLY A 45 -6.83 -8.68 1.44
CA GLY A 45 -6.09 -9.33 2.52
C GLY A 45 -4.57 -9.38 2.34
N GLN A 46 -4.02 -8.87 1.24
CA GLN A 46 -2.58 -8.75 1.03
C GLN A 46 -1.95 -7.93 2.17
N GLU A 47 -0.90 -8.46 2.78
CA GLU A 47 -0.15 -7.76 3.82
C GLU A 47 0.91 -6.83 3.19
N VAL A 48 0.87 -5.56 3.57
CA VAL A 48 1.82 -4.52 3.15
C VAL A 48 2.55 -3.98 4.38
N GLU A 49 3.88 -3.86 4.30
CA GLU A 49 4.75 -3.38 5.39
C GLU A 49 4.95 -1.86 5.45
#